data_AF-A0A7C0VCU3-F1
#
_entry.id   AF-A0A7C0VCU3-F1
#
_cell.length_a   1.000
_cell.length_b   1.000
_cell.length_c   1.000
_cell.angle_alpha   90.00
_cell.angle_beta   90.00
_cell.angle_gamma   90.00
#
_symmetry.space_group_name_H-M   'P 1'
#
loop_
_entity.id
_entity.type
_entity.pdbx_description
1 polymer ?
#
loop_
_entity_poly.entity_id
_entity_poly.type
_entity_poly.pdbx_seq_one_letter_code
_entity_poly.pdbx_strand_id
1 'polypeptide(L)'
;MNNLFVKELRDEMGWIIGIAGFVLGVNLLMYLFSGNRFISSSVSLAITSTPMYLYVFLKSIGVFKDEWDRNTIYTLFSLPIRGYEIVLTKIGVVVLEVFLYYTLVLFVPYILTLPENPLGISLYEVIKMIVFFSMTASLIIPFPVFAYIVGRYSSKLKGLVTFGVLAGTGILYGKILPLLRQIFSTVPGVTISIHTTEIEISKTLPLDWFFATLLFGLILVYFSSLLIEKVEV
;
A
#
# COMPACT_ATOMS: atom_id res chain seq x y z
N MET A 1 19.75 10.89 3.41
CA MET A 1 18.40 10.33 3.65
C MET A 1 17.39 11.30 4.26
N ASN A 2 17.58 11.85 5.48
CA ASN A 2 16.51 12.63 6.16
C ASN A 2 15.92 13.79 5.35
N ASN A 3 16.73 14.54 4.59
CA ASN A 3 16.23 15.70 3.86
C ASN A 3 15.34 15.35 2.65
N LEU A 4 15.55 14.20 2.01
CA LEU A 4 14.75 13.79 0.85
C LEU A 4 13.39 13.26 1.31
N PHE A 5 13.38 12.39 2.32
CA PHE A 5 12.14 11.82 2.85
C PHE A 5 11.21 12.90 3.42
N VAL A 6 11.76 13.87 4.17
CA VAL A 6 10.99 15.00 4.70
C VAL A 6 10.44 15.90 3.59
N LYS A 7 11.21 16.12 2.52
CA LYS A 7 10.74 16.87 1.35
C LYS A 7 9.55 16.17 0.70
N GLU A 8 9.67 14.89 0.38
CA GLU A 8 8.61 14.12 -0.26
C GLU A 8 7.34 14.09 0.61
N LEU A 9 7.47 13.91 1.93
CA LEU A 9 6.34 13.99 2.85
C LEU A 9 5.65 15.36 2.86
N ARG A 10 6.42 16.44 2.71
CA ARG A 10 5.87 17.79 2.67
C ARG A 10 5.08 18.02 1.39
N ASP A 11 5.58 17.51 0.27
CA ASP A 11 4.91 17.59 -1.02
C ASP A 11 3.59 16.79 -1.01
N GLU A 12 3.54 15.70 -0.23
CA GLU A 12 2.36 14.85 -0.07
C GLU A 12 1.38 15.29 1.03
N MET A 13 1.71 16.33 1.81
CA MET A 13 0.92 16.75 2.98
C MET A 13 -0.52 17.12 2.61
N GLY A 14 -0.73 17.79 1.47
CA GLY A 14 -2.08 18.14 0.99
C GLY A 14 -2.92 16.90 0.67
N TRP A 15 -2.27 15.84 0.18
CA TRP A 15 -2.92 14.58 -0.13
C TRP A 15 -3.31 13.83 1.15
N ILE A 16 -2.42 13.78 2.14
CA ILE A 16 -2.68 13.21 3.47
C ILE A 16 -3.88 13.91 4.14
N ILE A 17 -3.95 15.23 4.07
CA ILE A 17 -5.09 16.00 4.61
C ILE A 17 -6.38 15.68 3.84
N GLY A 18 -6.32 15.57 2.51
CA GLY A 18 -7.47 15.23 1.67
C GLY A 18 -8.06 13.85 2.00
N ILE A 19 -7.21 12.84 2.16
CA ILE A 19 -7.62 11.51 2.65
C ILE A 19 -8.32 11.63 4.00
N ALA A 20 -7.68 12.33 4.94
CA ALA A 20 -8.20 12.40 6.31
C ALA A 20 -9.59 13.03 6.31
N GLY A 21 -9.78 14.11 5.54
CA GLY A 21 -11.08 14.73 5.31
C GLY A 21 -12.10 13.76 4.69
N PHE A 22 -11.70 12.98 3.68
CA PHE A 22 -12.57 11.99 3.05
C PHE A 22 -13.00 10.87 4.03
N VAL A 23 -12.04 10.25 4.72
CA VAL A 23 -12.30 9.16 5.68
C VAL A 23 -13.18 9.66 6.82
N LEU A 24 -12.88 10.83 7.39
CA LEU A 24 -13.70 11.44 8.43
C LEU A 24 -15.10 11.78 7.90
N GLY A 25 -15.20 12.38 6.71
CA GLY A 25 -16.47 12.75 6.10
C GLY A 25 -17.38 11.55 5.86
N VAL A 26 -16.86 10.47 5.27
CA VAL A 26 -17.63 9.23 5.05
C VAL A 26 -18.09 8.63 6.38
N ASN A 27 -17.19 8.52 7.37
CA ASN A 27 -17.55 7.96 8.68
C ASN A 27 -18.61 8.81 9.40
N LEU A 28 -18.50 10.13 9.37
CA LEU A 28 -19.47 11.05 9.99
C LEU A 28 -20.82 11.03 9.28
N LEU A 29 -20.83 11.06 7.94
CA LEU A 29 -22.08 10.96 7.17
C LEU A 29 -22.80 9.64 7.46
N MET A 30 -22.08 8.53 7.43
CA MET A 30 -22.66 7.22 7.73
C MET A 30 -23.17 7.17 9.19
N TYR A 31 -22.45 7.79 10.13
CA TYR A 31 -22.87 7.86 11.52
C TYR A 31 -24.16 8.68 11.70
N LEU A 32 -24.30 9.80 10.98
CA LEU A 32 -25.46 10.68 11.06
C LEU A 32 -26.72 10.11 10.38
N PHE A 33 -26.56 9.41 9.26
CA PHE A 33 -27.69 8.95 8.44
C PHE A 33 -28.15 7.52 8.72
N SER A 34 -27.37 6.71 9.45
CA SER A 34 -27.73 5.32 9.73
C SER A 34 -28.37 5.16 11.11
N GLY A 35 -29.62 4.67 11.14
CA GLY A 35 -30.27 4.25 12.38
C GLY A 35 -29.65 2.99 13.01
N ASN A 36 -28.82 2.25 12.26
CA ASN A 36 -28.09 1.08 12.74
C ASN A 36 -26.58 1.32 12.66
N ARG A 37 -25.93 1.42 13.83
CA ARG A 37 -24.49 1.74 13.93
C ARG A 37 -23.59 0.62 13.38
N PHE A 38 -24.01 -0.64 13.49
CA PHE A 38 -23.27 -1.77 12.91
C PHE A 38 -23.21 -1.65 11.39
N ILE A 39 -24.36 -1.46 10.74
CA ILE A 39 -24.44 -1.32 9.27
C ILE A 39 -23.65 -0.10 8.80
N SER A 40 -23.75 1.01 9.54
CA SER A 40 -23.00 2.25 9.29
C SER A 40 -21.49 2.02 9.21
N SER A 41 -20.92 1.36 10.24
CA SER A 41 -19.50 1.09 10.33
C SER A 41 -19.04 0.10 9.26
N SER A 42 -19.79 -0.96 8.99
CA SER A 42 -19.44 -1.93 7.95
C SER A 42 -19.46 -1.31 6.54
N VAL A 43 -20.46 -0.48 6.23
CA VAL A 43 -20.56 0.22 4.94
C VAL A 43 -19.45 1.26 4.78
N SER A 44 -19.17 2.06 5.82
CA SER A 44 -18.06 3.00 5.84
C SER A 44 -16.72 2.31 5.57
N LEU A 45 -16.46 1.18 6.24
CA LEU A 45 -15.26 0.38 6.03
C LEU A 45 -15.19 -0.17 4.60
N ALA A 46 -16.29 -0.67 4.04
CA ALA A 46 -16.30 -1.18 2.66
C ALA A 46 -15.99 -0.10 1.62
N ILE A 47 -16.56 1.10 1.79
CA ILE A 47 -16.38 2.27 0.89
C ILE A 47 -14.96 2.81 0.96
N THR A 48 -14.33 2.79 2.14
CA THR A 48 -12.99 3.36 2.33
C THR A 48 -11.88 2.33 2.07
N SER A 49 -12.03 1.09 2.52
CA SER A 49 -10.96 0.08 2.39
C SER A 49 -10.80 -0.50 0.98
N THR A 50 -11.90 -0.80 0.27
CA THR A 50 -11.82 -1.53 -1.02
C THR A 50 -11.16 -0.70 -2.13
N PRO A 51 -11.55 0.58 -2.35
CA PRO A 51 -10.91 1.41 -3.36
C PRO A 51 -9.44 1.70 -3.08
N MET A 52 -8.99 1.51 -1.83
CA MET A 52 -7.61 1.80 -1.44
C MET A 52 -6.60 0.95 -2.20
N TYR A 53 -6.88 -0.32 -2.48
CA TYR A 53 -5.96 -1.17 -3.25
C TYR A 53 -5.73 -0.63 -4.67
N LEU A 54 -6.81 -0.19 -5.33
CA LEU A 54 -6.72 0.44 -6.65
C LEU A 54 -6.00 1.79 -6.55
N TYR A 55 -6.28 2.57 -5.51
CA TYR A 55 -5.59 3.83 -5.27
C TYR A 55 -4.08 3.63 -5.09
N VAL A 56 -3.65 2.69 -4.23
CA VAL A 56 -2.23 2.37 -3.99
C VAL A 56 -1.57 1.98 -5.29
N PHE A 57 -2.23 1.15 -6.09
CA PHE A 57 -1.73 0.76 -7.39
C PHE A 57 -1.49 1.97 -8.31
N LEU A 58 -2.47 2.87 -8.43
CA LEU A 58 -2.36 4.07 -9.27
C LEU A 58 -1.31 5.07 -8.74
N LYS A 59 -1.30 5.33 -7.43
CA LYS A 59 -0.35 6.22 -6.77
C LYS A 59 1.08 5.75 -6.94
N SER A 60 1.31 4.43 -6.86
CA SER A 60 2.63 3.84 -7.08
C SER A 60 3.20 4.09 -8.48
N ILE A 61 2.33 4.21 -9.50
CA ILE A 61 2.73 4.68 -10.84
C ILE A 61 3.01 6.20 -10.81
N GLY A 62 2.12 6.95 -10.17
CA GLY A 62 2.17 8.41 -10.02
C GLY A 62 3.48 8.94 -9.42
N VAL A 63 4.00 8.25 -8.41
CA VAL A 63 5.19 8.65 -7.62
C VAL A 63 6.43 8.92 -8.47
N PHE A 64 6.62 8.15 -9.53
CA PHE A 64 7.68 8.40 -10.50
C PHE A 64 7.17 9.17 -11.72
N LYS A 65 5.92 9.00 -12.11
CA LYS A 65 5.31 9.79 -13.18
C LYS A 65 5.45 11.29 -12.98
N ASP A 66 5.16 11.76 -11.79
CA ASP A 66 5.22 13.19 -11.50
C ASP A 66 6.65 13.75 -11.61
N GLU A 67 7.67 12.96 -11.26
CA GLU A 67 9.08 13.37 -11.39
C GLU A 67 9.54 13.51 -12.85
N TRP A 68 9.13 12.55 -13.69
CA TRP A 68 9.48 12.59 -15.10
C TRP A 68 8.67 13.65 -15.86
N ASP A 69 7.41 13.87 -15.50
CA ASP A 69 6.55 14.83 -16.18
C ASP A 69 6.91 16.28 -15.75
N ARG A 70 7.43 16.48 -14.53
CA ARG A 70 7.93 17.77 -14.05
C ARG A 70 9.42 18.02 -14.37
N ASN A 71 10.10 17.08 -15.01
CA ASN A 71 11.55 17.11 -15.26
C ASN A 71 12.42 17.26 -13.99
N THR A 72 11.85 17.02 -12.80
CA THR A 72 12.59 17.07 -11.52
C THR A 72 13.42 15.81 -11.29
N ILE A 73 13.21 14.77 -12.10
CA ILE A 73 14.03 13.56 -12.11
C ILE A 73 15.52 13.87 -12.37
N TYR A 74 15.85 14.80 -13.27
CA TYR A 74 17.24 15.21 -13.52
C TYR A 74 17.86 15.92 -12.32
N THR A 75 17.05 16.67 -11.57
CA THR A 75 17.49 17.28 -10.31
C THR A 75 17.76 16.21 -9.27
N LEU A 76 16.92 15.18 -9.16
CA LEU A 76 17.15 14.05 -8.25
C LEU A 76 18.45 13.29 -8.57
N PHE A 77 18.78 13.11 -9.85
CA PHE A 77 20.02 12.45 -10.28
C PHE A 77 21.27 13.32 -10.17
N SER A 78 21.12 14.66 -10.22
CA SER A 78 22.24 15.58 -9.99
C SER A 78 22.73 15.61 -8.54
N LEU A 79 21.93 15.08 -7.60
CA LEU A 79 22.32 14.95 -6.20
C LEU A 79 23.30 13.78 -6.04
N PRO A 80 24.24 13.84 -5.07
CA PRO A 80 25.16 12.74 -4.78
C PRO A 80 24.45 11.61 -4.00
N ILE A 81 23.37 11.09 -4.58
CA ILE A 81 22.44 10.13 -4.00
C ILE A 81 22.36 8.93 -4.94
N ARG A 82 22.38 7.71 -4.38
CA ARG A 82 22.32 6.47 -5.15
C ARG A 82 20.87 6.13 -5.54
N GLY A 83 20.68 5.37 -6.62
CA GLY A 83 19.35 5.04 -7.15
C GLY A 83 18.48 4.28 -6.15
N TYR A 84 19.06 3.41 -5.32
CA TYR A 84 18.31 2.73 -4.26
C TYR A 84 17.75 3.70 -3.22
N GLU A 85 18.44 4.81 -2.91
CA GLU A 85 17.96 5.78 -1.94
C GLU A 85 16.73 6.52 -2.48
N ILE A 86 16.71 6.81 -3.79
CA ILE A 86 15.57 7.43 -4.47
C ILE A 86 14.37 6.49 -4.43
N VAL A 87 14.54 5.24 -4.87
CA VAL A 87 13.47 4.24 -4.93
C VAL A 87 12.92 3.91 -3.55
N LEU A 88 13.78 3.66 -2.57
CA LEU A 88 13.34 3.35 -1.20
C LEU A 88 12.66 4.54 -0.53
N THR A 89 13.12 5.76 -0.74
CA THR A 89 12.48 6.96 -0.18
C THR A 89 11.06 7.09 -0.74
N LYS A 90 10.91 6.99 -2.06
CA LYS A 90 9.62 7.11 -2.74
C LYS A 90 8.63 6.01 -2.36
N ILE A 91 9.08 4.75 -2.33
CA ILE A 91 8.25 3.63 -1.84
C ILE A 91 7.92 3.82 -0.36
N GLY A 92 8.88 4.24 0.46
CA GLY A 92 8.69 4.44 1.89
C GLY A 92 7.63 5.50 2.22
N VAL A 93 7.56 6.58 1.44
CA VAL A 93 6.52 7.61 1.59
C VAL A 93 5.14 7.01 1.30
N VAL A 94 4.99 6.27 0.19
CA VAL A 94 3.72 5.60 -0.14
C VAL A 94 3.32 4.58 0.92
N VAL A 95 4.28 3.80 1.44
CA VAL A 95 4.03 2.83 2.53
C VAL A 95 3.54 3.55 3.79
N LEU A 96 4.15 4.68 4.15
CA LEU A 96 3.72 5.47 5.30
C LEU A 96 2.32 6.05 5.09
N GLU A 97 2.02 6.57 3.90
CA GLU A 97 0.67 7.04 3.55
C GLU A 97 -0.37 5.93 3.68
N VAL A 98 -0.07 4.74 3.17
CA VAL A 98 -0.95 3.57 3.29
C VAL A 98 -1.17 3.20 4.75
N PHE A 99 -0.12 3.23 5.57
CA PHE A 99 -0.21 2.96 6.99
C PHE A 99 -1.09 3.99 7.72
N LEU A 100 -0.88 5.28 7.46
CA LEU A 100 -1.69 6.37 8.02
C LEU A 100 -3.15 6.28 7.56
N TYR A 101 -3.38 5.94 6.29
CA TYR A 101 -4.71 5.73 5.73
C TYR A 101 -5.48 4.65 6.49
N TYR A 102 -4.91 3.45 6.61
CA TYR A 102 -5.56 2.35 7.32
C TYR A 102 -5.72 2.62 8.82
N THR A 103 -4.79 3.38 9.40
CA THR A 103 -4.95 3.89 10.76
C THR A 103 -6.22 4.72 10.85
N LEU A 104 -6.43 5.71 9.98
CA LEU A 104 -7.65 6.52 10.01
C LEU A 104 -8.91 5.69 9.71
N VAL A 105 -8.88 4.84 8.69
CA VAL A 105 -10.05 4.06 8.26
C VAL A 105 -10.55 3.10 9.32
N LEU A 106 -9.67 2.49 10.10
CA LEU A 106 -10.05 1.51 11.13
C LEU A 106 -10.21 2.16 12.51
N PHE A 107 -9.37 3.14 12.84
CA PHE A 107 -9.35 3.76 14.17
C PHE A 107 -10.48 4.77 14.37
N VAL A 108 -10.85 5.54 13.33
CA VAL A 108 -11.95 6.51 13.42
C VAL A 108 -13.29 5.83 13.74
N PRO A 109 -13.78 4.85 12.96
CA PRO A 109 -15.02 4.16 13.30
C PRO A 109 -14.94 3.41 14.63
N TYR A 110 -13.77 2.88 15.02
CA TYR A 110 -13.58 2.29 16.33
C TYR A 110 -13.84 3.30 17.47
N ILE A 111 -13.27 4.50 17.39
CA ILE A 111 -13.52 5.56 18.40
C ILE A 111 -14.99 5.98 18.43
N LEU A 112 -15.60 6.17 17.25
CA LEU A 112 -17.00 6.61 17.16
C LEU A 112 -18.00 5.57 17.71
N THR A 113 -17.64 4.29 17.67
CA THR A 113 -18.49 3.20 18.16
C THR A 113 -18.10 2.67 19.52
N LEU A 114 -16.98 3.11 20.09
CA LEU A 114 -16.46 2.72 21.40
C LEU A 114 -17.50 2.77 22.55
N PRO A 115 -18.40 3.78 22.64
CA PRO A 115 -19.37 3.86 23.74
C PRO A 115 -20.38 2.71 23.78
N GLU A 116 -20.66 2.09 22.63
CA GLU A 116 -21.63 1.00 22.51
C GLU A 116 -20.94 -0.33 22.18
N ASN A 117 -19.70 -0.30 21.69
CA ASN A 117 -18.90 -1.39 21.14
C ASN A 117 -19.75 -2.51 20.50
N PRO A 118 -20.58 -2.20 19.49
CA PRO A 118 -21.51 -3.17 18.91
C PRO A 118 -20.81 -4.34 18.24
N LEU A 119 -19.50 -4.23 17.96
CA LEU A 119 -18.69 -5.25 17.32
C LEU A 119 -17.90 -6.12 18.32
N GLY A 120 -17.82 -5.74 19.60
CA GLY A 120 -17.00 -6.46 20.58
C GLY A 120 -15.49 -6.48 20.29
N ILE A 121 -15.03 -5.72 19.29
CA ILE A 121 -13.63 -5.74 18.83
C ILE A 121 -12.77 -4.98 19.84
N SER A 122 -11.66 -5.59 20.24
CA SER A 122 -10.70 -4.95 21.14
C SER A 122 -9.77 -3.99 20.39
N LEU A 123 -9.23 -2.98 21.08
CA LEU A 123 -8.18 -2.10 20.52
C LEU A 123 -7.01 -2.90 19.92
N TYR A 124 -6.64 -4.00 20.57
CA TYR A 124 -5.58 -4.89 20.12
C TYR A 124 -5.90 -5.54 18.78
N GLU A 125 -7.14 -5.97 18.55
CA GLU A 125 -7.60 -6.49 17.26
C GLU A 125 -7.62 -5.40 16.18
N VAL A 126 -8.03 -4.17 16.52
CA VAL A 126 -7.98 -3.04 15.58
C VAL A 126 -6.54 -2.75 15.14
N ILE A 127 -5.59 -2.72 16.08
CA ILE A 127 -4.17 -2.51 15.75
C ILE A 127 -3.65 -3.64 14.85
N LYS A 128 -4.00 -4.91 15.14
CA LYS A 128 -3.67 -6.04 14.27
C LYS A 128 -4.22 -5.86 12.86
N MET A 129 -5.47 -5.42 12.72
CA MET A 129 -6.09 -5.15 11.42
C MET A 129 -5.36 -4.02 10.68
N ILE A 130 -5.03 -2.90 11.36
CA ILE A 130 -4.28 -1.79 10.75
C ILE A 130 -2.96 -2.28 10.18
N VAL A 131 -2.17 -3.00 10.97
CA VAL A 131 -0.89 -3.55 10.54
C VAL A 131 -1.09 -4.53 9.38
N PHE A 132 -2.07 -5.42 9.50
CA PHE A 132 -2.34 -6.42 8.45
C PHE A 132 -2.71 -5.77 7.11
N PHE A 133 -3.73 -4.90 7.09
CA PHE A 133 -4.22 -4.27 5.87
C PHE A 133 -3.19 -3.32 5.24
N SER A 134 -2.43 -2.59 6.06
CA SER A 134 -1.36 -1.72 5.57
C SER A 134 -0.22 -2.53 4.94
N MET A 135 0.20 -3.62 5.57
CA MET A 135 1.22 -4.51 5.02
C MET A 135 0.74 -5.16 3.72
N THR A 136 -0.49 -5.69 3.66
CA THR A 136 -1.00 -6.34 2.45
C THR A 136 -1.17 -5.37 1.28
N ALA A 137 -1.65 -4.16 1.53
CA ALA A 137 -1.74 -3.13 0.49
C ALA A 137 -0.36 -2.69 0.00
N SER A 138 0.61 -2.58 0.92
CA SER A 138 1.99 -2.19 0.58
C SER A 138 2.70 -3.19 -0.33
N LEU A 139 2.33 -4.48 -0.29
CA LEU A 139 2.87 -5.50 -1.19
C LEU A 139 2.58 -5.23 -2.67
N ILE A 140 1.56 -4.42 -2.98
CA ILE A 140 1.23 -4.06 -4.36
C ILE A 140 2.26 -3.08 -4.93
N ILE A 141 2.81 -2.17 -4.12
CA ILE A 141 3.60 -1.01 -4.56
C ILE A 141 4.77 -1.36 -5.50
N PRO A 142 5.58 -2.40 -5.24
CA PRO A 142 6.75 -2.70 -6.07
C PRO A 142 6.42 -3.06 -7.54
N PHE A 143 5.24 -3.63 -7.80
CA PHE A 143 4.83 -4.08 -9.13
C PHE A 143 4.68 -2.91 -10.14
N PRO A 144 3.80 -1.93 -9.91
CA PRO A 144 3.66 -0.76 -10.78
C PRO A 144 4.93 0.10 -10.80
N VAL A 145 5.66 0.24 -9.68
CA VAL A 145 6.92 1.01 -9.65
C VAL A 145 7.93 0.42 -10.63
N PHE A 146 8.18 -0.90 -10.54
CA PHE A 146 9.10 -1.58 -11.43
C PHE A 146 8.65 -1.47 -12.90
N ALA A 147 7.38 -1.77 -13.17
CA ALA A 147 6.84 -1.71 -14.53
C ALA A 147 6.97 -0.32 -15.15
N TYR A 148 6.73 0.72 -14.35
CA TYR A 148 6.83 2.11 -14.78
C TYR A 148 8.28 2.52 -15.10
N ILE A 149 9.24 2.16 -14.24
CA ILE A 149 10.67 2.43 -14.47
C ILE A 149 11.16 1.74 -15.75
N VAL A 150 10.82 0.46 -15.94
CA VAL A 150 11.17 -0.27 -17.18
C VAL A 150 10.53 0.39 -18.40
N GLY A 151 9.28 0.83 -18.30
CA GLY A 151 8.58 1.53 -19.37
C GLY A 151 9.30 2.78 -19.87
N ARG A 152 10.05 3.47 -19.00
CA ARG A 152 10.79 4.69 -19.35
C ARG A 152 12.02 4.45 -20.24
N TYR A 153 12.52 3.22 -20.36
CA TYR A 153 13.55 2.86 -21.34
C TYR A 153 13.07 2.89 -22.79
N SER A 154 11.75 2.85 -23.02
CA SER A 154 11.20 2.95 -24.37
C SER A 154 10.96 4.41 -24.75
N SER A 155 11.51 4.88 -25.87
CA SER A 155 11.33 6.26 -26.33
C SER A 155 9.92 6.52 -26.90
N LYS A 156 9.32 5.54 -27.59
CA LYS A 156 8.08 5.73 -28.37
C LYS A 156 6.83 5.09 -27.77
N LEU A 157 6.96 4.01 -26.98
CA LEU A 157 5.81 3.21 -26.52
C LEU A 157 5.81 2.99 -25.00
N LYS A 158 6.15 4.02 -24.23
CA LYS A 158 6.28 3.99 -22.75
C LYS A 158 5.09 3.31 -22.06
N GLY A 159 3.86 3.67 -22.45
CA GLY A 159 2.64 3.11 -21.88
C GLY A 159 2.43 1.62 -22.18
N LEU A 160 2.61 1.20 -23.43
CA LEU A 160 2.49 -0.21 -23.82
C LEU A 160 3.57 -1.07 -23.18
N VAL A 161 4.80 -0.57 -23.08
CA VAL A 161 5.89 -1.29 -22.41
C VAL A 161 5.61 -1.39 -20.91
N THR A 162 5.15 -0.31 -20.27
CA THR A 162 4.75 -0.35 -18.84
C THR A 162 3.68 -1.41 -18.61
N PHE A 163 2.61 -1.42 -19.43
CA PHE A 163 1.54 -2.40 -19.30
C PHE A 163 2.01 -3.83 -19.58
N GLY A 164 2.82 -4.03 -20.63
CA GLY A 164 3.39 -5.31 -20.97
C GLY A 164 4.31 -5.87 -19.88
N VAL A 165 5.13 -5.00 -19.27
CA VAL A 165 6.00 -5.38 -18.15
C VAL A 165 5.16 -5.71 -16.92
N LEU A 166 4.12 -4.94 -16.62
CA LEU A 166 3.21 -5.23 -15.50
C LEU A 166 2.49 -6.57 -15.67
N ALA A 167 1.97 -6.85 -16.86
CA ALA A 167 1.36 -8.14 -17.17
C ALA A 167 2.39 -9.27 -17.08
N GLY A 168 3.59 -9.05 -17.62
CA GLY A 168 4.70 -9.99 -17.57
C GLY A 168 5.15 -10.30 -16.15
N THR A 169 5.29 -9.29 -15.28
CA THR A 169 5.64 -9.49 -13.86
C THR A 169 4.52 -10.19 -13.11
N GLY A 170 3.26 -9.92 -13.41
CA GLY A 170 2.12 -10.66 -12.85
C GLY A 170 2.14 -12.15 -13.22
N ILE A 171 2.43 -12.47 -14.49
CA ILE A 171 2.57 -13.86 -14.96
C ILE A 171 3.77 -14.54 -14.30
N LEU A 172 4.93 -13.86 -14.25
CA LEU A 172 6.13 -14.37 -13.60
C LEU A 172 5.90 -14.61 -12.11
N TYR A 173 5.24 -13.67 -11.43
CA TYR A 173 4.84 -13.80 -10.04
C TYR A 173 4.00 -15.05 -9.83
N GLY A 174 2.97 -15.28 -10.65
CA GLY A 174 2.13 -16.49 -10.56
C GLY A 174 2.91 -17.80 -10.72
N LYS A 175 3.95 -17.82 -11.56
CA LYS A 175 4.80 -19.00 -11.77
C LYS A 175 5.84 -19.21 -10.66
N ILE A 176 6.39 -18.13 -10.12
CA ILE A 176 7.49 -18.16 -9.14
C ILE A 176 6.95 -18.28 -7.70
N LEU A 177 5.75 -17.79 -7.44
CA LEU A 177 5.15 -17.77 -6.11
C LEU A 177 5.08 -19.16 -5.45
N PRO A 178 4.68 -20.26 -6.11
CA PRO A 178 4.69 -21.59 -5.49
C PRO A 178 6.08 -22.01 -5.01
N LEU A 179 7.13 -21.67 -5.77
CA LEU A 179 8.52 -21.96 -5.40
C LEU A 179 8.95 -21.13 -4.19
N LEU A 180 8.63 -19.83 -4.17
CA LEU A 180 8.94 -18.97 -3.03
C LEU A 180 8.18 -19.38 -1.76
N ARG A 181 6.93 -19.84 -1.90
CA ARG A 181 6.15 -20.36 -0.77
C ARG A 181 6.78 -21.59 -0.12
N GLN A 182 7.44 -22.46 -0.91
CA GLN A 182 8.14 -23.61 -0.34
C GLN A 182 9.26 -23.19 0.63
N ILE A 183 9.96 -22.09 0.34
CA ILE A 183 11.01 -21.53 1.22
C ILE A 183 10.43 -21.12 2.58
N PHE A 184 9.21 -20.59 2.60
CA PHE A 184 8.53 -20.11 3.80
C PHE A 184 7.49 -21.10 4.36
N SER A 185 7.49 -22.36 3.89
CA SER A 185 6.52 -23.38 4.31
C SER A 185 6.59 -23.73 5.79
N THR A 186 7.71 -23.43 6.44
CA THR A 186 7.95 -23.64 7.88
C THR A 186 7.46 -22.48 8.75
N VAL A 187 7.02 -21.38 8.16
CA VAL A 187 6.55 -20.20 8.90
C VAL A 187 5.13 -20.46 9.42
N PRO A 188 4.88 -20.38 10.74
CA PRO A 188 3.55 -20.59 11.29
C PRO A 188 2.59 -19.49 10.84
N GLY A 189 1.34 -19.84 10.55
CA GLY A 189 0.30 -18.86 10.22
C GLY A 189 -0.10 -17.99 11.41
N VAL A 190 -0.60 -16.79 11.15
CA VAL A 190 -1.22 -15.95 12.20
C VAL A 190 -2.73 -16.15 12.16
N THR A 191 -3.31 -16.52 13.29
CA THR A 191 -4.76 -16.54 13.45
C THR A 191 -5.26 -15.17 13.86
N ILE A 192 -6.16 -14.61 13.05
CA ILE A 192 -6.99 -13.48 13.45
C ILE A 192 -8.31 -14.08 13.92
N SER A 193 -8.57 -13.99 15.21
CA SER A 193 -9.90 -14.22 15.78
C SER A 193 -10.58 -12.87 15.93
N ILE A 194 -11.83 -12.81 15.46
CA ILE A 194 -12.75 -11.73 15.78
C ILE A 194 -13.76 -12.35 16.73
N HIS A 195 -13.73 -11.91 17.99
CA HIS A 195 -14.70 -12.34 18.99
C HIS A 195 -15.83 -11.31 19.02
N THR A 196 -16.93 -11.61 18.33
CA THR A 196 -18.19 -10.87 18.55
C THR A 196 -19.03 -11.61 19.60
N THR A 197 -20.02 -10.94 20.18
CA THR A 197 -20.92 -11.51 21.19
C THR A 197 -21.70 -12.74 20.71
N GLU A 198 -21.83 -12.94 19.40
CA GLU A 198 -22.63 -14.03 18.80
C GLU A 198 -21.84 -14.91 17.81
N ILE A 199 -20.70 -14.45 17.28
CA ILE A 199 -19.95 -15.14 16.24
C ILE A 199 -18.44 -15.09 16.52
N GLU A 200 -17.81 -16.26 16.59
CA GLU A 200 -16.36 -16.40 16.60
C GLU A 200 -15.89 -16.71 15.18
N ILE A 201 -15.30 -15.71 14.50
CA ILE A 201 -14.67 -15.92 13.20
C ILE A 201 -13.16 -16.00 13.42
N SER A 202 -12.64 -17.22 13.45
CA SER A 202 -11.20 -17.46 13.44
C SER A 202 -10.74 -17.78 12.02
N LYS A 203 -9.88 -16.94 11.44
CA LYS A 203 -9.23 -17.24 10.16
C LYS A 203 -7.72 -17.24 10.33
N THR A 204 -7.10 -18.39 10.07
CA THR A 204 -5.64 -18.50 10.00
C THR A 204 -5.18 -18.01 8.64
N LEU A 205 -4.32 -17.00 8.66
CA LEU A 205 -3.74 -16.42 7.47
C LEU A 205 -2.43 -17.13 7.12
N PRO A 206 -2.27 -17.56 5.86
CA PRO A 206 -1.04 -18.20 5.38
C PRO A 206 0.08 -17.15 5.27
N LEU A 207 0.98 -17.11 6.26
CA LEU A 207 2.13 -16.20 6.25
C LEU A 207 3.16 -16.56 5.18
N ASP A 208 3.21 -17.82 4.75
CA ASP A 208 4.06 -18.28 3.64
C ASP A 208 3.78 -17.48 2.36
N TRP A 209 2.51 -17.20 2.05
CA TRP A 209 2.13 -16.36 0.91
C TRP A 209 2.61 -14.91 1.09
N PHE A 210 2.44 -14.35 2.29
CA PHE A 210 2.87 -12.99 2.60
C PHE A 210 4.38 -12.82 2.41
N PHE A 211 5.20 -13.68 3.03
CA PHE A 211 6.65 -13.59 2.95
C PHE A 211 7.18 -13.88 1.54
N ALA A 212 6.56 -14.83 0.82
CA ALA A 212 6.89 -15.07 -0.57
C ALA A 212 6.63 -13.84 -1.46
N THR A 213 5.50 -13.16 -1.24
CA THR A 213 5.15 -11.93 -1.96
C THR A 213 6.09 -10.79 -1.59
N LEU A 214 6.42 -10.63 -0.31
CA LEU A 214 7.36 -9.63 0.19
C LEU A 214 8.74 -9.83 -0.43
N LEU A 215 9.24 -11.06 -0.48
CA LEU A 215 10.51 -11.39 -1.10
C LEU A 215 10.51 -11.05 -2.60
N PHE A 216 9.45 -11.40 -3.33
CA PHE A 216 9.31 -11.02 -4.73
C PHE A 216 9.27 -9.50 -4.92
N GLY A 217 8.53 -8.79 -4.05
CA GLY A 217 8.49 -7.34 -4.03
C GLY A 217 9.87 -6.71 -3.80
N LEU A 218 10.64 -7.23 -2.84
CA LEU A 218 12.01 -6.77 -2.59
C LEU A 218 12.93 -6.99 -3.80
N ILE A 219 12.78 -8.10 -4.52
CA ILE A 219 13.49 -8.36 -5.77
C ILE A 219 13.14 -7.29 -6.82
N LEU A 220 11.85 -6.94 -6.96
CA LEU A 220 11.43 -5.87 -7.87
C LEU A 220 11.98 -4.50 -7.46
N VAL A 221 12.00 -4.18 -6.16
CA VAL A 221 12.61 -2.93 -5.64
C VAL A 221 14.11 -2.90 -5.94
N TYR A 222 14.80 -4.01 -5.73
CA TYR A 222 16.22 -4.13 -6.05
C TYR A 222 16.50 -3.89 -7.54
N PHE A 223 15.76 -4.54 -8.44
CA PHE A 223 15.91 -4.30 -9.88
C PHE A 223 15.51 -2.87 -10.27
N SER A 224 14.46 -2.31 -9.67
CA SER A 224 14.07 -0.91 -9.88
C SER A 224 15.21 0.05 -9.52
N SER A 225 15.92 -0.23 -8.43
CA SER A 225 17.06 0.57 -7.96
C SER A 225 18.26 0.49 -8.90
N LEU A 226 18.51 -0.66 -9.53
CA LEU A 226 19.57 -0.81 -10.53
C LEU A 226 19.20 -0.16 -11.87
N LEU A 227 17.92 -0.24 -12.24
CA LEU A 227 17.42 0.30 -13.50
C LEU A 227 17.38 1.82 -13.45
N ILE A 228 16.94 2.43 -12.35
CA ILE A 228 16.84 3.89 -12.28
C ILE A 228 18.18 4.60 -12.54
N GLU A 229 19.30 3.99 -12.13
CA GLU A 229 20.67 4.49 -12.39
C GLU A 229 21.10 4.34 -13.86
N LYS A 230 20.49 3.41 -14.61
CA LYS A 230 20.81 3.11 -16.01
C LYS A 230 19.92 3.81 -17.02
N VAL A 231 18.83 4.46 -16.61
CA VAL A 231 17.94 5.22 -17.51
C VAL A 231 18.62 6.48 -18.07
N GLU A 232 19.76 6.88 -17.49
CA GLU A 232 20.49 8.11 -17.82
C GLU A 232 21.77 7.92 -18.66
N VAL A 233 22.11 6.69 -19.07
CA VAL A 233 23.21 6.39 -20.02
C VAL A 233 22.65 6.09 -21.41
#